data_AF-A0A7X8FUZ2-F1
#
_entry.id   AF-A0A7X8FUZ2-F1
#
_cell.length_a   1.000
_cell.length_b   1.000
_cell.length_c   1.000
_cell.angle_alpha   90.00
_cell.angle_beta   90.00
_cell.angle_gamma   90.00
#
_symmetry.space_group_name_H-M   'P 1'
#
loop_
_entity.id
_entity.type
_entity.pdbx_description
1 polymer ?
#
loop_
_entity_poly.entity_id
_entity_poly.type
_entity_poly.pdbx_seq_one_letter_code
_entity_poly.pdbx_strand_id
1 'polypeptide(L)'
;MNETHSTVDHLNTPDTGSTDIVVLNNQERALVNRVFENLRVYSPETMVGVATRVMDLERLSVSISRYPSMYEQGVLAGQKRSSETLIDTLCHYGDGERLLTLPTKAILGQGFLVAKFHAFSAITKVAVNSFFSDEDIQELRQATLNIMFTLMAEDVYMSLLDDPNLRQEVRRAVAESLAELWEHRLDPNVLSVAPVLDAVWTVRDQIAPNFGTMIGTSELLLLSIALDDAWQKFISSRLGDTDVASSMEEFIFGLSHEDISLIRSELKNRKVSAIGRDEVPGIIGHQATGSNEDPRVFYRAYTQRRNNANARKRLAAKGPWKTLEDHYMQFLFEQKFQKDKHGNT
;
A
#
# COMPACT_ATOMS: atom_id res chain seq x y z
N MET A 1 6.50 -51.35 36.61
CA MET A 1 7.54 -51.84 35.69
C MET A 1 6.88 -51.93 34.33
N ASN A 2 6.93 -50.85 33.55
CA ASN A 2 7.96 -50.57 32.52
C ASN A 2 7.84 -51.60 31.38
N GLU A 3 7.63 -51.26 30.11
CA GLU A 3 8.01 -50.06 29.37
C GLU A 3 7.16 -49.93 28.09
N THR A 4 6.77 -48.70 27.82
CA THR A 4 6.48 -48.12 26.51
C THR A 4 7.70 -48.19 25.59
N HIS A 5 7.53 -48.60 24.34
CA HIS A 5 8.32 -48.06 23.23
C HIS A 5 7.48 -47.96 21.96
N SER A 6 6.98 -46.75 21.75
CA SER A 6 6.65 -46.20 20.44
C SER A 6 7.92 -46.04 19.62
N THR A 7 7.90 -46.48 18.37
CA THR A 7 8.75 -45.95 17.29
C THR A 7 7.95 -46.06 16.00
N VAL A 8 7.14 -45.03 15.73
CA VAL A 8 6.82 -44.66 14.35
C VAL A 8 7.65 -43.41 14.09
N ASP A 9 8.74 -43.60 13.36
CA ASP A 9 9.49 -42.53 12.73
C ASP A 9 8.57 -41.82 11.74
N HIS A 10 7.87 -40.79 12.22
CA HIS A 10 7.36 -39.77 11.34
C HIS A 10 8.51 -38.83 10.99
N LEU A 11 9.01 -39.06 9.77
CA LEU A 11 9.78 -38.12 8.98
C LEU A 11 9.29 -36.69 9.24
N ASN A 12 10.17 -35.88 9.83
CA ASN A 12 10.08 -34.44 9.87
C ASN A 12 9.98 -33.92 8.42
N THR A 13 8.77 -33.75 7.93
CA THR A 13 8.47 -32.80 6.86
C THR A 13 8.58 -31.40 7.45
N PRO A 14 9.32 -30.46 6.82
CA PRO A 14 9.34 -29.08 7.27
C PRO A 14 7.91 -28.54 7.27
N ASP A 15 7.53 -27.93 8.38
CA ASP A 15 6.21 -27.32 8.62
C ASP A 15 5.87 -26.41 7.44
N THR A 16 4.98 -26.85 6.56
CA THR A 16 4.42 -26.02 5.49
C THR A 16 3.64 -24.91 6.16
N GLY A 17 4.17 -23.69 6.08
CA GLY A 17 3.76 -22.52 6.87
C GLY A 17 2.24 -22.34 6.96
N SER A 18 1.78 -21.97 8.16
CA SER A 18 0.37 -21.69 8.42
C SER A 18 -0.16 -20.64 7.44
N THR A 19 -1.35 -20.90 6.90
CA THR A 19 -2.11 -20.00 6.01
C THR A 19 -3.04 -19.06 6.79
N ASP A 20 -2.88 -19.03 8.11
CA ASP A 20 -3.67 -18.21 9.01
C ASP A 20 -3.33 -16.73 8.87
N ILE A 21 -4.36 -15.90 8.93
CA ILE A 21 -4.16 -14.45 8.96
C ILE A 21 -3.46 -14.06 10.26
N VAL A 22 -2.26 -13.51 10.10
CA VAL A 22 -1.49 -12.94 11.21
C VAL A 22 -2.20 -11.70 11.73
N VAL A 23 -2.81 -11.81 12.92
CA VAL A 23 -3.56 -10.71 13.55
C VAL A 23 -2.62 -9.58 13.94
N LEU A 24 -1.60 -9.92 14.73
CA LEU A 24 -0.53 -9.04 15.18
C LEU A 24 0.80 -9.73 14.89
N ASN A 25 1.66 -9.09 14.10
CA ASN A 25 3.05 -9.52 13.95
C ASN A 25 3.82 -9.29 15.26
N ASN A 26 5.08 -9.71 15.32
CA ASN A 26 5.87 -9.65 16.55
C ASN A 26 6.03 -8.21 17.08
N GLN A 27 6.23 -7.24 16.19
CA GLN A 27 6.39 -5.82 16.56
C GLN A 27 5.06 -5.23 17.06
N GLU A 28 3.98 -5.45 16.30
CA GLU A 28 2.62 -5.03 16.64
C GLU A 28 2.15 -5.62 17.98
N ARG A 29 2.49 -6.89 18.24
CA ARG A 29 2.17 -7.55 19.51
C ARG A 29 2.91 -6.93 20.67
N ALA A 30 4.20 -6.62 20.50
CA ALA A 30 4.97 -5.92 21.52
C ALA A 30 4.36 -4.54 21.81
N LEU A 31 3.99 -3.79 20.77
CA LEU A 31 3.34 -2.49 20.90
C LEU A 31 2.02 -2.55 21.66
N VAL A 32 1.14 -3.47 21.27
CA VAL A 32 -0.17 -3.66 21.94
C VAL A 32 0.01 -4.06 23.41
N ASN A 33 0.99 -4.91 23.71
CA ASN A 33 1.29 -5.29 25.10
C ASN A 33 1.76 -4.09 25.93
N ARG A 34 2.66 -3.23 25.41
CA ARG A 34 3.08 -2.00 26.10
C ARG A 34 1.88 -1.07 26.36
N VAL A 35 0.98 -0.94 25.39
CA VAL A 35 -0.28 -0.18 25.56
C VAL A 35 -1.13 -0.75 26.69
N PHE A 36 -1.30 -2.08 26.75
CA PHE A 36 -2.06 -2.69 27.84
C PHE A 36 -1.41 -2.50 29.20
N GLU A 37 -0.09 -2.64 29.32
CA GLU A 37 0.64 -2.45 30.57
C GLU A 37 0.48 -1.02 31.11
N ASN A 38 0.62 -0.02 30.25
CA ASN A 38 0.43 1.38 30.61
C ASN A 38 -1.04 1.67 30.98
N LEU A 39 -2.01 1.26 30.15
CA LEU A 39 -3.42 1.53 30.42
C LEU A 39 -3.94 0.80 31.66
N ARG A 40 -3.34 -0.33 32.05
CA ARG A 40 -3.68 -1.02 33.31
C ARG A 40 -3.53 -0.14 34.53
N VAL A 41 -2.54 0.76 34.50
CA VAL A 41 -2.23 1.66 35.62
C VAL A 41 -3.09 2.91 35.55
N TYR A 42 -3.27 3.48 34.35
CA TYR A 42 -3.86 4.82 34.20
C TYR A 42 -5.35 4.83 33.84
N SER A 43 -5.85 3.86 33.08
CA SER A 43 -7.27 3.78 32.71
C SER A 43 -7.70 2.35 32.34
N PRO A 44 -8.13 1.54 33.33
CA PRO A 44 -8.62 0.18 33.10
C PRO A 44 -9.84 0.12 32.16
N GLU A 45 -10.73 1.12 32.20
CA GLU A 45 -11.89 1.18 31.31
C GLU A 45 -11.48 1.33 29.84
N THR A 46 -10.52 2.22 29.56
CA THR A 46 -9.98 2.40 28.20
C THR A 46 -9.27 1.14 27.71
N MET A 47 -8.57 0.44 28.61
CA MET A 47 -7.93 -0.85 28.30
C MET A 47 -8.95 -1.88 27.82
N VAL A 48 -10.12 -2.01 28.47
CA VAL A 48 -11.18 -2.94 28.04
C VAL A 48 -11.64 -2.63 26.61
N GLY A 49 -11.77 -1.35 26.26
CA GLY A 49 -12.10 -0.93 24.90
C GLY A 49 -11.04 -1.35 23.87
N VAL A 50 -9.76 -1.16 24.17
CA VAL A 50 -8.65 -1.59 23.30
C VAL A 50 -8.61 -3.12 23.18
N ALA A 51 -8.75 -3.84 24.30
CA ALA A 51 -8.74 -5.30 24.34
C ALA A 51 -9.88 -5.89 23.50
N THR A 52 -11.09 -5.32 23.62
CA THR A 52 -12.25 -5.73 22.81
C THR A 52 -11.95 -5.59 21.32
N ARG A 53 -11.32 -4.50 20.89
CA ARG A 53 -10.95 -4.29 19.48
C ARG A 53 -9.96 -5.33 18.97
N VAL A 54 -8.94 -5.67 19.77
CA VAL A 54 -7.97 -6.70 19.42
C VAL A 54 -8.65 -8.07 19.33
N MET A 55 -9.51 -8.41 20.30
CA MET A 55 -10.29 -9.65 20.29
C MET A 55 -11.21 -9.77 19.06
N ASP A 56 -11.84 -8.67 18.65
CA ASP A 56 -12.69 -8.67 17.45
C ASP A 56 -11.87 -8.91 16.18
N LEU A 57 -10.63 -8.42 16.10
CA LEU A 57 -9.72 -8.77 14.99
C LEU A 57 -9.35 -10.25 15.00
N GLU A 58 -9.10 -10.84 16.17
CA GLU A 58 -8.82 -12.28 16.29
C GLU A 58 -10.02 -13.14 15.86
N ARG A 59 -11.24 -12.72 16.21
CA ARG A 59 -12.46 -13.42 15.76
C ARG A 59 -12.66 -13.32 14.25
N LEU A 60 -12.36 -12.15 13.66
CA LEU A 60 -12.42 -11.96 12.22
C LEU A 60 -11.37 -12.82 11.51
N SER A 61 -10.12 -12.85 11.99
CA SER A 61 -9.07 -13.66 11.35
C SER A 61 -9.41 -15.14 11.34
N VAL A 62 -9.88 -15.70 12.47
CA VAL A 62 -10.33 -17.09 12.57
C VAL A 62 -11.46 -17.40 11.59
N SER A 63 -12.38 -16.45 11.40
CA SER A 63 -13.48 -16.63 10.45
C SER A 63 -12.99 -16.63 9.00
N ILE A 64 -11.98 -15.81 8.69
CA ILE A 64 -11.42 -15.71 7.34
C ILE A 64 -10.49 -16.89 7.02
N SER A 65 -9.71 -17.38 7.99
CA SER A 65 -8.84 -18.55 7.84
C SER A 65 -9.59 -19.84 7.45
N ARG A 66 -10.91 -19.89 7.66
CA ARG A 66 -11.75 -21.03 7.26
C ARG A 66 -12.03 -21.08 5.76
N TYR A 67 -11.80 -19.99 5.04
CA TYR A 67 -11.95 -19.98 3.58
C TYR A 67 -10.73 -20.61 2.93
N PRO A 68 -10.92 -21.26 1.75
CA PRO A 68 -9.83 -21.92 1.05
C PRO A 68 -8.63 -21.01 0.81
N SER A 69 -7.43 -21.56 0.97
CA SER A 69 -6.17 -20.87 0.66
C SER A 69 -6.11 -20.51 -0.83
N MET A 70 -5.36 -19.45 -1.17
CA MET A 70 -5.05 -19.10 -2.56
C MET A 70 -4.22 -20.20 -3.25
N TYR A 71 -3.50 -21.01 -2.48
CA TYR A 71 -2.68 -22.12 -2.97
C TYR A 71 -3.39 -23.48 -2.91
N GLU A 72 -4.58 -23.54 -2.31
CA GLU A 72 -5.34 -24.78 -2.21
C GLU A 72 -5.78 -25.26 -3.60
N GLN A 73 -5.50 -26.54 -3.88
CA GLN A 73 -5.93 -27.20 -5.11
C GLN A 73 -7.24 -27.93 -4.87
N GLY A 74 -8.19 -27.78 -5.78
CA GLY A 74 -9.48 -28.45 -5.70
C GLY A 74 -10.17 -28.58 -7.04
N VAL A 75 -11.28 -29.31 -7.06
CA VAL A 75 -12.18 -29.38 -8.22
C VAL A 75 -13.58 -29.04 -7.75
N LEU A 76 -14.14 -27.97 -8.29
CA LEU A 76 -15.52 -27.57 -8.01
C LEU A 76 -16.34 -27.70 -9.30
N ALA A 77 -17.36 -28.57 -9.29
CA ALA A 77 -18.21 -28.82 -10.45
C ALA A 77 -17.45 -29.15 -11.75
N GLY A 78 -16.34 -29.88 -11.65
CA GLY A 78 -15.48 -30.25 -12.78
C GLY A 78 -14.47 -29.19 -13.21
N GLN A 79 -14.52 -27.97 -12.64
CA GLN A 79 -13.51 -26.95 -12.85
C GLN A 79 -12.35 -27.11 -11.85
N LYS A 80 -11.13 -27.13 -12.36
CA LYS A 80 -9.92 -27.12 -11.53
C LYS A 80 -9.76 -25.74 -10.90
N ARG A 81 -9.43 -25.74 -9.62
CA ARG A 81 -9.02 -24.57 -8.85
C ARG A 81 -7.60 -24.81 -8.35
N SER A 82 -6.72 -23.88 -8.62
CA SER A 82 -5.34 -23.82 -8.16
C SER A 82 -4.86 -22.36 -8.18
N SER A 83 -3.68 -22.10 -7.60
CA SER A 83 -3.01 -20.80 -7.71
C SER A 83 -2.85 -20.36 -9.17
N GLU A 84 -2.49 -21.28 -10.06
CA GLU A 84 -2.37 -21.04 -11.51
C GLU A 84 -3.67 -20.51 -12.11
N THR A 85 -4.80 -21.19 -11.82
CA THR A 85 -6.09 -20.76 -12.36
C THR A 85 -6.54 -19.41 -11.78
N LEU A 86 -6.12 -19.08 -10.54
CA LEU A 86 -6.35 -17.76 -9.94
C LEU A 86 -5.52 -16.69 -10.64
N ILE A 87 -4.23 -16.95 -10.89
CA ILE A 87 -3.34 -16.04 -11.61
C ILE A 87 -3.88 -15.78 -13.02
N ASP A 88 -4.28 -16.84 -13.73
CA ASP A 88 -4.89 -16.72 -15.05
C ASP A 88 -6.19 -15.91 -14.98
N THR A 89 -7.06 -16.18 -14.01
CA THR A 89 -8.28 -15.40 -13.75
C THR A 89 -7.93 -13.90 -13.60
N LEU A 90 -7.01 -13.56 -12.70
CA LEU A 90 -6.59 -12.18 -12.44
C LEU A 90 -6.01 -11.48 -13.66
N CYS A 91 -5.37 -12.21 -14.58
CA CYS A 91 -4.82 -11.64 -15.80
C CYS A 91 -5.88 -11.27 -16.84
N HIS A 92 -7.06 -11.90 -16.84
CA HIS A 92 -8.03 -11.81 -17.93
C HIS A 92 -9.30 -10.98 -17.60
N TYR A 93 -9.68 -10.84 -16.33
CA TYR A 93 -10.90 -10.09 -15.97
C TYR A 93 -10.68 -8.58 -15.89
N GLY A 94 -11.66 -7.82 -16.42
CA GLY A 94 -11.72 -6.36 -16.28
C GLY A 94 -12.41 -5.90 -14.99
N ASP A 95 -12.24 -4.62 -14.66
CA ASP A 95 -12.72 -3.93 -13.44
C ASP A 95 -14.17 -4.28 -13.01
N GLY A 96 -15.10 -4.43 -13.97
CA GLY A 96 -16.53 -4.62 -13.68
C GLY A 96 -16.94 -5.97 -13.09
N GLU A 97 -16.13 -7.02 -13.20
CA GLU A 97 -16.48 -8.37 -12.77
C GLU A 97 -15.76 -8.79 -11.47
N ARG A 98 -14.80 -7.98 -11.00
CA ARG A 98 -13.87 -8.36 -9.94
C ARG A 98 -14.54 -8.76 -8.63
N LEU A 99 -15.47 -7.96 -8.12
CA LEU A 99 -16.06 -8.18 -6.80
C LEU A 99 -16.69 -9.58 -6.65
N LEU A 100 -17.27 -10.12 -7.74
CA LEU A 100 -17.97 -11.40 -7.72
C LEU A 100 -17.09 -12.58 -8.18
N THR A 101 -15.93 -12.30 -8.75
CA THR A 101 -14.99 -13.31 -9.28
C THR A 101 -13.83 -13.57 -8.32
N LEU A 102 -13.47 -12.59 -7.49
CA LEU A 102 -12.37 -12.73 -6.54
C LEU A 102 -12.67 -13.78 -5.46
N PRO A 103 -11.65 -14.52 -4.98
CA PRO A 103 -11.83 -15.45 -3.87
C PRO A 103 -12.36 -14.73 -2.62
N THR A 104 -13.25 -15.38 -1.87
CA THR A 104 -13.83 -14.80 -0.64
C THR A 104 -12.76 -14.39 0.38
N LYS A 105 -11.67 -15.15 0.51
CA LYS A 105 -10.51 -14.83 1.38
C LYS A 105 -9.85 -13.50 0.99
N ALA A 106 -9.84 -13.13 -0.29
CA ALA A 106 -9.31 -11.85 -0.77
C ALA A 106 -10.19 -10.68 -0.32
N ILE A 107 -11.50 -10.76 -0.59
CA ILE A 107 -12.47 -9.70 -0.24
C ILE A 107 -12.57 -9.49 1.27
N LEU A 108 -12.74 -10.57 2.02
CA LEU A 108 -12.87 -10.46 3.49
C LEU A 108 -11.58 -10.00 4.15
N GLY A 109 -10.43 -10.42 3.63
CA GLY A 109 -9.16 -9.99 4.18
C GLY A 109 -8.84 -8.51 3.88
N GLN A 110 -9.35 -7.92 2.79
CA GLN A 110 -9.30 -6.47 2.59
C GLN A 110 -10.09 -5.76 3.71
N GLY A 111 -11.29 -6.24 4.02
CA GLY A 111 -12.09 -5.77 5.16
C GLY A 111 -11.38 -5.93 6.50
N PHE A 112 -10.64 -7.03 6.69
CA PHE A 112 -9.79 -7.24 7.87
C PHE A 112 -8.68 -6.18 7.99
N LEU A 113 -7.98 -5.84 6.91
CA LEU A 113 -6.96 -4.78 6.92
C LEU A 113 -7.56 -3.41 7.30
N VAL A 114 -8.76 -3.09 6.80
CA VAL A 114 -9.48 -1.87 7.20
C VAL A 114 -9.85 -1.89 8.68
N ALA A 115 -10.34 -3.03 9.20
CA ALA A 115 -10.64 -3.18 10.62
C ALA A 115 -9.38 -3.02 11.48
N LYS A 116 -8.25 -3.61 11.04
CA LYS A 116 -6.95 -3.50 11.71
C LYS A 116 -6.45 -2.06 11.73
N PHE A 117 -6.54 -1.35 10.59
CA PHE A 117 -6.23 0.07 10.50
C PHE A 117 -7.05 0.91 11.50
N HIS A 118 -8.35 0.64 11.62
CA HIS A 118 -9.21 1.32 12.59
C HIS A 118 -8.83 1.01 14.04
N ALA A 119 -8.47 -0.25 14.34
CA ALA A 119 -8.00 -0.63 15.67
C ALA A 119 -6.71 0.10 16.04
N PHE A 120 -5.70 0.07 15.18
CA PHE A 120 -4.42 0.77 15.40
C PHE A 120 -4.61 2.29 15.48
N SER A 121 -5.41 2.89 14.59
CA SER A 121 -5.79 4.30 14.70
C SER A 121 -6.41 4.66 16.05
N ALA A 122 -7.29 3.80 16.58
CA ALA A 122 -7.93 4.03 17.88
C ALA A 122 -6.92 3.89 19.04
N ILE A 123 -6.03 2.89 18.97
CA ILE A 123 -4.95 2.68 19.94
C ILE A 123 -4.01 3.89 19.97
N THR A 124 -3.58 4.39 18.81
CA THR A 124 -2.74 5.59 18.71
C THR A 124 -3.43 6.81 19.32
N LYS A 125 -4.73 7.01 19.06
CA LYS A 125 -5.50 8.10 19.69
C LYS A 125 -5.55 7.97 21.20
N VAL A 126 -5.72 6.76 21.71
CA VAL A 126 -5.68 6.51 23.17
C VAL A 126 -4.31 6.85 23.73
N ALA A 127 -3.23 6.39 23.09
CA ALA A 127 -1.85 6.64 23.52
C ALA A 127 -1.54 8.15 23.60
N VAL A 128 -1.89 8.91 22.55
CA VAL A 128 -1.73 10.38 22.50
C VAL A 128 -2.45 11.08 23.66
N ASN A 129 -3.64 10.60 24.04
CA ASN A 129 -4.43 11.21 25.11
C ASN A 129 -4.11 10.66 26.51
N SER A 130 -3.19 9.70 26.64
CA SER A 130 -2.90 8.99 27.90
C SER A 130 -1.42 9.12 28.33
N PHE A 131 -0.75 10.20 27.93
CA PHE A 131 0.64 10.54 28.30
C PHE A 131 1.68 9.45 27.98
N PHE A 132 1.48 8.73 26.88
CA PHE A 132 2.50 7.82 26.36
C PHE A 132 3.74 8.60 25.91
N SER A 133 4.88 7.91 25.85
CA SER A 133 6.11 8.49 25.29
C SER A 133 5.93 8.84 23.82
N ASP A 134 6.62 9.88 23.35
CA ASP A 134 6.60 10.23 21.91
C ASP A 134 7.11 9.07 21.05
N GLU A 135 8.08 8.30 21.54
CA GLU A 135 8.61 7.10 20.88
C GLU A 135 7.52 6.03 20.66
N ASP A 136 6.75 5.68 21.69
CA ASP A 136 5.65 4.72 21.57
C ASP A 136 4.57 5.22 20.61
N ILE A 137 4.26 6.51 20.64
CA ILE A 137 3.28 7.12 19.73
C ILE A 137 3.77 7.02 18.28
N GLN A 138 5.05 7.27 18.02
CA GLN A 138 5.64 7.16 16.69
C GLN A 138 5.65 5.71 16.18
N GLU A 139 6.00 4.74 17.02
CA GLU A 139 5.94 3.32 16.63
C GLU A 139 4.49 2.89 16.30
N LEU A 140 3.49 3.33 17.07
CA LEU A 140 2.08 3.08 16.78
C LEU A 140 1.61 3.75 15.48
N ARG A 141 2.07 4.97 15.20
CA ARG A 141 1.83 5.66 13.93
C ARG A 141 2.44 4.90 12.77
N GLN A 142 3.68 4.43 12.90
CA GLN A 142 4.35 3.63 11.87
C GLN A 142 3.62 2.31 11.62
N ALA A 143 3.19 1.59 12.67
CA ALA A 143 2.38 0.39 12.51
C ALA A 143 1.07 0.67 11.76
N THR A 144 0.43 1.80 12.06
CA THR A 144 -0.80 2.25 11.36
C THR A 144 -0.51 2.56 9.88
N LEU A 145 0.62 3.21 9.58
CA LEU A 145 1.07 3.50 8.21
C LEU A 145 1.33 2.22 7.42
N ASN A 146 2.02 1.25 8.02
CA ASN A 146 2.33 -0.03 7.35
C ASN A 146 1.05 -0.75 6.90
N ILE A 147 0.01 -0.79 7.75
CA ILE A 147 -1.29 -1.37 7.38
C ILE A 147 -1.92 -0.62 6.20
N MET A 148 -1.82 0.72 6.19
CA MET A 148 -2.32 1.56 5.10
C MET A 148 -1.55 1.34 3.80
N PHE A 149 -0.23 1.19 3.85
CA PHE A 149 0.58 0.88 2.68
C PHE A 149 0.29 -0.51 2.10
N THR A 150 -0.07 -1.51 2.93
CA THR A 150 -0.56 -2.79 2.42
C THR A 150 -1.86 -2.64 1.64
N LEU A 151 -2.81 -1.83 2.14
CA LEU A 151 -4.04 -1.51 1.40
C LEU A 151 -3.73 -0.79 0.08
N MET A 152 -2.81 0.17 0.11
CA MET A 152 -2.37 0.89 -1.10
C MET A 152 -1.69 -0.04 -2.10
N ALA A 153 -0.84 -0.96 -1.66
CA ALA A 153 -0.16 -1.92 -2.53
C ALA A 153 -1.15 -2.86 -3.23
N GLU A 154 -2.15 -3.36 -2.50
CA GLU A 154 -3.26 -4.14 -3.08
C GLU A 154 -3.98 -3.34 -4.17
N ASP A 155 -4.29 -2.08 -3.90
CA ASP A 155 -4.91 -1.16 -4.86
C ASP A 155 -4.05 -0.91 -6.11
N VAL A 156 -2.75 -0.69 -5.95
CA VAL A 156 -1.80 -0.48 -7.05
C VAL A 156 -1.68 -1.75 -7.90
N TYR A 157 -1.57 -2.93 -7.30
CA TYR A 157 -1.52 -4.19 -8.06
C TYR A 157 -2.78 -4.39 -8.90
N MET A 158 -3.94 -4.11 -8.32
CA MET A 158 -5.21 -4.16 -9.05
C MET A 158 -5.27 -3.16 -10.19
N SER A 159 -4.75 -1.94 -9.98
CA SER A 159 -4.61 -0.90 -11.01
C SER A 159 -3.71 -1.35 -12.18
N LEU A 160 -2.59 -2.01 -11.87
CA LEU A 160 -1.68 -2.56 -12.87
C LEU A 160 -2.32 -3.68 -13.70
N LEU A 161 -3.08 -4.57 -13.07
CA LEU A 161 -3.79 -5.64 -13.78
C LEU A 161 -4.87 -5.10 -14.73
N ASP A 162 -5.44 -3.91 -14.45
CA ASP A 162 -6.38 -3.21 -15.34
C ASP A 162 -5.70 -2.52 -16.53
N ASP A 163 -4.38 -2.39 -16.55
CA ASP A 163 -3.71 -1.72 -17.65
C ASP A 163 -3.63 -2.63 -18.88
N PRO A 164 -4.37 -2.35 -19.97
CA PRO A 164 -4.33 -3.18 -21.18
C PRO A 164 -2.96 -3.23 -21.84
N ASN A 165 -2.09 -2.25 -21.57
CA ASN A 165 -0.75 -2.16 -22.16
C ASN A 165 0.32 -2.88 -21.34
N LEU A 166 -0.04 -3.47 -20.19
CA LEU A 166 0.92 -4.21 -19.37
C LEU A 166 1.31 -5.53 -20.05
N ARG A 167 2.63 -5.73 -20.21
CA ARG A 167 3.19 -6.97 -20.78
C ARG A 167 2.70 -8.19 -20.01
N GLN A 168 2.36 -9.26 -20.72
CA GLN A 168 1.72 -10.45 -20.13
C GLN A 168 2.57 -11.06 -19.00
N GLU A 169 3.90 -11.08 -19.15
CA GLU A 169 4.81 -11.64 -18.15
C GLU A 169 4.83 -10.80 -16.87
N VAL A 170 4.79 -9.47 -17.02
CA VAL A 170 4.75 -8.53 -15.89
C VAL A 170 3.37 -8.62 -15.21
N ARG A 171 2.30 -8.68 -16.00
CA ARG A 171 0.93 -8.88 -15.52
C ARG A 171 0.82 -10.13 -14.66
N ARG A 172 1.42 -11.23 -15.12
CA ARG A 172 1.47 -12.49 -14.37
C ARG A 172 2.24 -12.34 -13.06
N ALA A 173 3.41 -11.71 -13.07
CA ALA A 173 4.18 -11.45 -11.86
C ALA A 173 3.42 -10.58 -10.84
N VAL A 174 2.68 -9.58 -11.31
CA VAL A 174 1.79 -8.76 -10.46
C VAL A 174 0.68 -9.62 -9.85
N ALA A 175 0.04 -10.49 -10.64
CA ALA A 175 -1.01 -11.39 -10.16
C ALA A 175 -0.49 -12.40 -9.13
N GLU A 176 0.73 -12.94 -9.34
CA GLU A 176 1.42 -13.81 -8.39
C GLU A 176 1.69 -13.08 -7.06
N SER A 177 2.28 -11.87 -7.12
CA SER A 177 2.52 -11.06 -5.92
C SER A 177 1.24 -10.59 -5.23
N LEU A 178 0.15 -10.39 -5.95
CA LEU A 178 -1.16 -10.09 -5.38
C LEU A 178 -1.77 -11.30 -4.67
N ALA A 179 -1.67 -12.50 -5.25
CA ALA A 179 -2.13 -13.73 -4.62
C ALA A 179 -1.33 -14.03 -3.33
N GLU A 180 -0.01 -13.83 -3.38
CA GLU A 180 0.88 -13.92 -2.22
C GLU A 180 0.53 -12.88 -1.15
N LEU A 181 0.28 -11.64 -1.55
CA LEU A 181 -0.20 -10.59 -0.65
C LEU A 181 -1.55 -10.96 -0.01
N TRP A 182 -2.48 -11.59 -0.72
CA TRP A 182 -3.74 -12.01 -0.11
C TRP A 182 -3.61 -13.20 0.84
N GLU A 183 -2.69 -14.11 0.57
CA GLU A 183 -2.46 -15.26 1.42
C GLU A 183 -1.81 -14.85 2.75
N HIS A 184 -0.77 -14.02 2.67
CA HIS A 184 0.10 -13.71 3.80
C HIS A 184 -0.11 -12.31 4.40
N ARG A 185 -0.69 -11.37 3.63
CA ARG A 185 -1.02 -9.97 4.00
C ARG A 185 0.11 -9.18 4.67
N LEU A 186 0.21 -9.33 5.99
CA LEU A 186 1.17 -8.62 6.85
C LEU A 186 2.22 -9.58 7.45
N ASP A 187 2.34 -10.80 6.91
CA ASP A 187 3.41 -11.71 7.28
C ASP A 187 4.76 -11.06 6.93
N PRO A 188 5.62 -10.77 7.93
CA PRO A 188 6.92 -10.17 7.70
C PRO A 188 7.89 -11.07 6.91
N ASN A 189 7.58 -12.37 6.75
CA ASN A 189 8.41 -13.31 6.00
C ASN A 189 8.20 -13.28 4.48
N VAL A 190 7.19 -12.53 4.00
CA VAL A 190 6.76 -12.53 2.60
C VAL A 190 6.92 -11.11 2.01
N LEU A 191 7.77 -11.00 0.98
CA LEU A 191 8.61 -9.86 0.58
C LEU A 191 7.95 -8.52 0.14
N SER A 192 8.57 -7.42 0.64
CA SER A 192 9.34 -6.37 -0.08
C SER A 192 8.74 -5.31 -1.01
N VAL A 193 7.43 -5.11 -1.09
CA VAL A 193 6.89 -3.99 -1.92
C VAL A 193 6.34 -2.82 -1.11
N ALA A 194 5.64 -3.09 0.00
CA ALA A 194 5.17 -2.05 0.90
C ALA A 194 6.28 -1.09 1.40
N PRO A 195 7.52 -1.54 1.69
CA PRO A 195 8.59 -0.65 2.15
C PRO A 195 8.97 0.43 1.13
N VAL A 196 8.80 0.15 -0.16
CA VAL A 196 9.20 1.06 -1.22
C VAL A 196 8.18 2.19 -1.37
N LEU A 197 6.89 1.89 -1.28
CA LEU A 197 5.84 2.91 -1.21
C LEU A 197 5.92 3.71 0.10
N ASP A 198 6.22 3.03 1.22
CA ASP A 198 6.47 3.67 2.51
C ASP A 198 7.60 4.71 2.41
N ALA A 199 8.75 4.34 1.85
CA ALA A 199 9.87 5.25 1.68
C ALA A 199 9.50 6.49 0.87
N VAL A 200 8.84 6.31 -0.29
CA VAL A 200 8.46 7.43 -1.18
C VAL A 200 7.51 8.40 -0.49
N TRP A 201 6.50 7.90 0.24
CA TRP A 201 5.55 8.73 0.95
C TRP A 201 6.11 9.37 2.21
N THR A 202 6.96 8.66 2.95
CA THR A 202 7.65 9.17 4.14
C THR A 202 8.59 10.31 3.78
N VAL A 203 9.35 10.19 2.69
CA VAL A 203 10.19 11.29 2.19
C VAL A 203 9.35 12.45 1.70
N ARG A 204 8.24 12.20 0.99
CA ARG A 204 7.33 13.26 0.52
C ARG A 204 6.80 14.10 1.68
N ASP A 205 6.44 13.49 2.81
CA ASP A 205 5.92 14.22 3.98
C ASP A 205 6.93 15.23 4.56
N GLN A 206 8.23 14.93 4.42
CA GLN A 206 9.32 15.80 4.87
C GLN A 206 9.62 16.94 3.88
N ILE A 207 9.14 16.83 2.63
CA ILE A 207 9.39 17.81 1.58
C ILE A 207 8.16 18.72 1.47
N ALA A 208 8.22 19.88 2.13
CA ALA A 208 7.23 20.92 1.92
C ALA A 208 7.39 21.50 0.50
N PRO A 209 6.37 21.41 -0.38
CA PRO A 209 6.49 21.93 -1.74
C PRO A 209 6.62 23.45 -1.70
N ASN A 210 7.67 23.96 -2.34
CA ASN A 210 7.92 25.41 -2.42
C ASN A 210 7.15 26.05 -3.60
N PHE A 211 6.48 25.22 -4.43
CA PHE A 211 5.74 25.55 -5.65
C PHE A 211 6.55 26.33 -6.68
N GLY A 212 7.01 27.55 -6.37
CA GLY A 212 8.03 28.28 -7.10
C GLY A 212 7.66 28.42 -8.57
N THR A 213 8.54 27.96 -9.45
CA THR A 213 8.32 27.96 -10.91
C THR A 213 7.37 26.86 -11.41
N MET A 214 6.82 26.05 -10.50
CA MET A 214 6.02 24.85 -10.77
C MET A 214 6.77 23.78 -11.58
N ILE A 215 8.11 23.77 -11.56
CA ILE A 215 8.92 22.75 -12.24
C ILE A 215 9.21 21.56 -11.30
N GLY A 216 9.35 21.79 -10.00
CA GLY A 216 9.53 20.72 -9.00
C GLY A 216 10.96 20.14 -8.93
N THR A 217 11.97 20.84 -9.48
CA THR A 217 13.35 20.37 -9.51
C THR A 217 13.97 20.20 -8.13
N SER A 218 13.69 21.11 -7.20
CA SER A 218 14.21 21.05 -5.83
C SER A 218 13.62 19.87 -5.07
N GLU A 219 12.31 19.68 -5.16
CA GLU A 219 11.61 18.57 -4.53
C GLU A 219 12.03 17.22 -5.13
N LEU A 220 12.17 17.14 -6.46
CA LEU A 220 12.67 15.94 -7.13
C LEU A 220 14.10 15.60 -6.70
N LEU A 221 14.97 16.61 -6.55
CA LEU A 221 16.34 16.40 -6.06
C LEU A 221 16.34 15.87 -4.63
N LEU A 222 15.52 16.44 -3.74
CA LEU A 222 15.41 15.98 -2.35
C LEU A 222 14.87 14.54 -2.27
N LEU A 223 13.83 14.23 -3.05
CA LEU A 223 13.32 12.85 -3.18
C LEU A 223 14.43 11.90 -3.64
N SER A 224 15.16 12.27 -4.68
CA SER A 224 16.26 11.45 -5.20
C SER A 224 17.44 11.35 -4.24
N ILE A 225 17.69 12.30 -3.36
CA ILE A 225 18.77 12.16 -2.35
C ILE A 225 18.36 11.17 -1.24
N ALA A 226 17.08 11.17 -0.87
CA ALA A 226 16.58 10.37 0.25
C ALA A 226 16.23 8.93 -0.12
N LEU A 227 15.99 8.65 -1.41
CA LEU A 227 15.59 7.33 -1.91
C LEU A 227 16.75 6.55 -2.53
N ASP A 228 16.57 5.24 -2.62
CA ASP A 228 17.62 4.28 -2.96
C ASP A 228 17.97 4.21 -4.47
N ASP A 229 18.90 3.30 -4.82
CA ASP A 229 19.33 3.05 -6.19
C ASP A 229 18.19 2.62 -7.12
N ALA A 230 17.16 1.94 -6.60
CA ALA A 230 16.02 1.52 -7.40
C ALA A 230 15.22 2.74 -7.86
N TRP A 231 15.02 3.71 -6.97
CA TRP A 231 14.44 5.00 -7.33
C TRP A 231 15.28 5.77 -8.34
N GLN A 232 16.60 5.85 -8.18
CA GLN A 232 17.47 6.55 -9.15
C GLN A 232 17.35 5.96 -10.56
N LYS A 233 17.31 4.63 -10.65
CA LYS A 233 17.13 3.92 -11.92
C LYS A 233 15.74 4.18 -12.51
N PHE A 234 14.71 4.27 -11.68
CA PHE A 234 13.36 4.62 -12.13
C PHE A 234 13.35 6.03 -12.74
N ILE A 235 13.84 7.03 -12.02
CA ILE A 235 13.88 8.42 -12.50
C ILE A 235 14.68 8.54 -13.80
N SER A 236 15.90 8.00 -13.83
CA SER A 236 16.76 8.10 -15.02
C SER A 236 16.19 7.41 -16.26
N SER A 237 15.38 6.35 -16.09
CA SER A 237 14.82 5.59 -17.21
C SER A 237 13.41 6.03 -17.64
N ARG A 238 12.61 6.59 -16.72
CA ARG A 238 11.17 6.83 -16.94
C ARG A 238 10.77 8.30 -16.93
N LEU A 239 11.55 9.22 -16.35
CA LEU A 239 11.14 10.63 -16.24
C LEU A 239 11.01 11.35 -17.61
N GLY A 240 11.63 10.81 -18.66
CA GLY A 240 11.44 11.32 -20.03
C GLY A 240 10.04 11.06 -20.60
N ASP A 241 9.26 10.15 -20.00
CA ASP A 241 7.86 9.90 -20.35
C ASP A 241 6.97 11.00 -19.75
N THR A 242 6.12 11.60 -20.59
CA THR A 242 5.24 12.70 -20.18
C THR A 242 4.20 12.30 -19.12
N ASP A 243 3.74 11.05 -19.14
CA ASP A 243 2.77 10.53 -18.16
C ASP A 243 3.44 10.37 -16.79
N VAL A 244 4.67 9.84 -16.78
CA VAL A 244 5.50 9.71 -15.57
C VAL A 244 5.86 11.08 -15.01
N ALA A 245 6.33 12.01 -15.84
CA ALA A 245 6.65 13.37 -15.41
C ALA A 245 5.42 14.08 -14.82
N SER A 246 4.26 13.97 -15.47
CA SER A 246 3.03 14.61 -14.96
C SER A 246 2.53 13.97 -13.66
N SER A 247 2.61 12.64 -13.53
CA SER A 247 2.23 11.94 -12.29
C SER A 247 3.18 12.25 -11.13
N MET A 248 4.47 12.48 -11.42
CA MET A 248 5.46 12.97 -10.47
C MET A 248 5.12 14.38 -9.98
N GLU A 249 4.74 15.29 -10.87
CA GLU A 249 4.30 16.64 -10.49
C GLU A 249 3.07 16.58 -9.57
N GLU A 250 2.07 15.75 -9.89
CA GLU A 250 0.90 15.56 -9.02
C GLU A 250 1.28 15.05 -7.63
N PHE A 251 2.22 14.09 -7.58
CA PHE A 251 2.71 13.53 -6.33
C PHE A 251 3.44 14.56 -5.48
N ILE A 252 4.43 15.25 -6.06
CA ILE A 252 5.28 16.24 -5.38
C ILE A 252 4.46 17.43 -4.89
N PHE A 253 3.66 18.04 -5.77
CA PHE A 253 2.91 19.24 -5.41
C PHE A 253 1.67 18.93 -4.58
N GLY A 254 1.19 17.69 -4.60
CA GLY A 254 -0.04 17.32 -3.93
C GLY A 254 -1.27 18.03 -4.51
N LEU A 255 -1.22 18.27 -5.82
CA LEU A 255 -2.22 18.97 -6.63
C LEU A 255 -2.58 18.10 -7.84
N SER A 256 -3.75 18.32 -8.43
CA SER A 256 -4.11 17.66 -9.68
C SER A 256 -3.37 18.29 -10.86
N HIS A 257 -3.24 17.54 -11.97
CA HIS A 257 -2.72 18.06 -13.23
C HIS A 257 -3.51 19.28 -13.72
N GLU A 258 -4.82 19.32 -13.49
CA GLU A 258 -5.68 20.45 -13.82
C GLU A 258 -5.32 21.68 -12.99
N ASP A 259 -5.11 21.52 -11.69
CA ASP A 259 -4.69 22.60 -10.78
C ASP A 259 -3.30 23.13 -11.18
N ILE A 260 -2.35 22.23 -11.44
CA ILE A 260 -1.00 22.57 -11.87
C ILE A 260 -1.05 23.35 -13.20
N SER A 261 -1.89 22.91 -14.13
CA SER A 261 -2.09 23.57 -15.43
C SER A 261 -2.73 24.95 -15.28
N LEU A 262 -3.70 25.08 -14.37
CA LEU A 262 -4.35 26.35 -14.04
C LEU A 262 -3.35 27.34 -13.44
N ILE A 263 -2.56 26.92 -12.44
CA ILE A 263 -1.52 27.76 -11.82
C ILE A 263 -0.50 28.20 -12.86
N ARG A 264 -0.01 27.29 -13.72
CA ARG A 264 0.95 27.63 -14.79
C ARG A 264 0.36 28.63 -15.79
N SER A 265 -0.93 28.53 -16.08
CA SER A 265 -1.63 29.46 -16.98
C SER A 265 -1.76 30.83 -16.32
N GLU A 266 -2.06 30.87 -15.02
CA GLU A 266 -2.19 32.10 -14.26
C GLU A 266 -0.85 32.83 -14.09
N LEU A 267 0.25 32.11 -13.85
CA LEU A 267 1.60 32.68 -13.82
C LEU A 267 1.94 33.37 -15.15
N LYS A 268 1.62 32.74 -16.28
CA LYS A 268 1.80 33.33 -17.62
C LYS A 268 0.94 34.58 -17.81
N ASN A 269 -0.33 34.54 -17.40
CA ASN A 269 -1.27 35.65 -17.53
C ASN A 269 -0.83 36.87 -16.70
N ARG A 270 -0.39 36.63 -15.45
CA ARG A 270 0.11 37.66 -14.54
C ARG A 270 1.54 38.11 -14.85
N LYS A 271 2.24 37.43 -15.75
CA LYS A 271 3.66 37.64 -16.07
C LYS A 271 4.57 37.50 -14.84
N VAL A 272 4.23 36.60 -13.94
CA VAL A 272 5.01 36.27 -12.75
C VAL A 272 5.73 34.94 -12.98
N SER A 273 6.98 34.84 -12.55
CA SER A 273 7.82 33.66 -12.79
C SER A 273 7.71 32.58 -11.71
N ALA A 274 7.17 32.92 -10.53
CA ALA A 274 7.07 32.01 -9.40
C ALA A 274 5.85 32.32 -8.53
N ILE A 275 5.41 31.33 -7.76
CA ILE A 275 4.31 31.43 -6.79
C ILE A 275 4.70 30.89 -5.42
N GLY A 276 4.27 31.57 -4.36
CA GLY A 276 4.38 31.10 -2.98
C GLY A 276 3.29 30.10 -2.60
N ARG A 277 3.55 29.29 -1.56
CA ARG A 277 2.60 28.30 -1.05
C ARG A 277 1.27 28.90 -0.58
N ASP A 278 1.31 30.10 -0.02
CA ASP A 278 0.17 30.86 0.50
C ASP A 278 -0.72 31.43 -0.61
N GLU A 279 -0.18 31.62 -1.81
CA GLU A 279 -0.91 32.16 -2.96
C GLU A 279 -1.69 31.08 -3.71
N VAL A 280 -1.22 29.82 -3.68
CA VAL A 280 -1.84 28.68 -4.39
C VAL A 280 -3.34 28.53 -4.11
N PRO A 281 -3.81 28.54 -2.85
CA PRO A 281 -5.24 28.42 -2.56
C PRO A 281 -6.09 29.56 -3.12
N GLY A 282 -5.50 30.76 -3.28
CA GLY A 282 -6.18 31.90 -3.89
C GLY A 282 -6.42 31.72 -5.40
N ILE A 283 -5.68 30.82 -6.07
CA ILE A 283 -5.85 30.52 -7.49
C ILE A 283 -6.80 29.35 -7.71
N ILE A 284 -6.60 28.24 -6.98
CA ILE A 284 -7.32 26.98 -7.22
C ILE A 284 -8.55 26.81 -6.32
N GLY A 285 -8.71 27.66 -5.29
CA GLY A 285 -9.86 27.65 -4.39
C GLY A 285 -9.81 26.58 -3.29
N HIS A 286 -8.72 25.81 -3.18
CA HIS A 286 -8.50 24.84 -2.11
C HIS A 286 -7.03 24.71 -1.74
N GLN A 287 -6.76 24.10 -0.59
CA GLN A 287 -5.40 23.83 -0.13
C GLN A 287 -4.80 22.65 -0.90
N ALA A 288 -3.49 22.70 -1.14
CA ALA A 288 -2.74 21.51 -1.53
C ALA A 288 -2.76 20.49 -0.39
N THR A 289 -2.66 19.21 -0.74
CA THR A 289 -2.54 18.15 0.28
C THR A 289 -1.28 18.36 1.13
N GLY A 290 -1.46 18.64 2.43
CA GLY A 290 -0.39 19.02 3.37
C GLY A 290 0.15 17.86 4.22
N SER A 291 0.97 18.22 5.24
CA SER A 291 1.70 17.34 6.17
C SER A 291 0.77 16.43 6.99
N ASN A 292 1.24 15.21 7.27
CA ASN A 292 0.40 14.08 7.70
C ASN A 292 0.73 13.53 9.09
N GLU A 293 -0.02 13.98 10.11
CA GLU A 293 -0.13 13.23 11.37
C GLU A 293 -1.11 12.04 11.27
N ASP A 294 -2.07 12.07 10.32
CA ASP A 294 -3.06 11.01 10.11
C ASP A 294 -2.77 10.22 8.81
N PRO A 295 -2.47 8.92 8.89
CA PRO A 295 -2.33 8.01 7.75
C PRO A 295 -3.46 8.07 6.71
N ARG A 296 -4.67 8.46 7.11
CA ARG A 296 -5.82 8.64 6.19
C ARG A 296 -5.56 9.69 5.13
N VAL A 297 -4.74 10.70 5.42
CA VAL A 297 -4.47 11.78 4.47
C VAL A 297 -3.59 11.29 3.32
N PHE A 298 -2.61 10.41 3.59
CA PHE A 298 -1.83 9.73 2.56
C PHE A 298 -2.74 8.93 1.63
N TYR A 299 -3.59 8.06 2.21
CA TYR A 299 -4.50 7.23 1.43
C TYR A 299 -5.51 8.07 0.63
N ARG A 300 -6.01 9.18 1.19
CA ARG A 300 -6.88 10.11 0.47
C ARG A 300 -6.17 10.77 -0.71
N ALA A 301 -4.92 11.23 -0.52
CA ALA A 301 -4.15 11.86 -1.58
C ALA A 301 -3.83 10.87 -2.73
N TYR A 302 -3.53 9.61 -2.39
CA TYR A 302 -3.40 8.52 -3.35
C TYR A 302 -4.71 8.27 -4.13
N THR A 303 -5.80 7.99 -3.42
CA THR A 303 -7.10 7.66 -4.03
C THR A 303 -7.64 8.80 -4.89
N GLN A 304 -7.43 10.05 -4.50
CA GLN A 304 -7.80 11.21 -5.32
C GLN A 304 -7.02 11.24 -6.64
N ARG A 305 -5.69 11.05 -6.62
CA ARG A 305 -4.88 10.99 -7.85
C ARG A 305 -5.28 9.81 -8.74
N ARG A 306 -5.53 8.64 -8.15
CA ARG A 306 -6.02 7.46 -8.89
C ARG A 306 -7.38 7.70 -9.54
N ASN A 307 -8.32 8.31 -8.82
CA ASN A 307 -9.63 8.66 -9.36
C ASN A 307 -9.53 9.68 -10.50
N ASN A 308 -8.66 10.67 -10.38
CA ASN A 308 -8.40 11.65 -11.43
C ASN A 308 -7.79 10.99 -12.66
N ALA A 309 -6.78 10.14 -12.49
CA ALA A 309 -6.18 9.36 -13.58
C ALA A 309 -7.22 8.49 -14.32
N ASN A 310 -8.07 7.80 -13.57
CA ASN A 310 -9.18 7.02 -14.13
C ASN A 310 -10.21 7.87 -14.87
N ALA A 311 -10.57 9.04 -14.32
CA ALA A 311 -11.48 9.98 -14.98
C ALA A 311 -10.88 10.49 -16.30
N ARG A 312 -9.60 10.85 -16.31
CA ARG A 312 -8.88 11.27 -17.52
C ARG A 312 -8.84 10.16 -18.56
N LYS A 313 -8.55 8.92 -18.16
CA LYS A 313 -8.54 7.75 -19.04
C LYS A 313 -9.92 7.54 -19.70
N ARG A 314 -11.01 7.66 -18.94
CA ARG A 314 -12.39 7.53 -19.47
C ARG A 314 -12.79 8.68 -20.40
N LEU A 315 -12.35 9.89 -20.08
CA LEU A 315 -12.69 11.11 -20.84
C LEU A 315 -11.70 11.41 -21.98
N ALA A 316 -10.65 10.58 -22.14
CA ALA A 316 -9.50 10.86 -23.01
C ALA A 316 -8.91 12.27 -22.77
N ALA A 317 -8.90 12.73 -21.52
CA ALA A 317 -8.41 14.04 -21.14
C ALA A 317 -6.87 14.04 -21.00
N LYS A 318 -6.29 15.24 -21.06
CA LYS A 318 -4.84 15.45 -20.87
C LYS A 318 -4.44 15.24 -19.41
N GLY A 319 -3.17 14.93 -19.19
CA GLY A 319 -2.59 14.67 -17.89
C GLY A 319 -2.27 13.20 -17.69
N PRO A 320 -1.79 12.83 -16.49
CA PRO A 320 -1.35 11.47 -16.23
C PRO A 320 -2.55 10.52 -16.16
N TRP A 321 -2.44 9.39 -16.85
CA TRP A 321 -3.42 8.29 -16.85
C TRP A 321 -3.09 7.21 -15.84
N LYS A 322 -1.94 7.31 -15.17
CA LYS A 322 -1.51 6.48 -14.05
C LYS A 322 -0.94 7.33 -12.93
N THR A 323 -0.98 6.79 -11.71
CA THR A 323 -0.31 7.41 -10.56
C THR A 323 1.19 7.13 -10.61
N LEU A 324 1.96 7.90 -9.84
CA LEU A 324 3.39 7.66 -9.69
C LEU A 324 3.67 6.27 -9.09
N GLU A 325 2.83 5.85 -8.16
CA GLU A 325 2.87 4.53 -7.55
C GLU A 325 2.68 3.41 -8.57
N ASP A 326 1.73 3.56 -9.50
CA ASP A 326 1.54 2.60 -10.60
C ASP A 326 2.81 2.51 -11.46
N HIS A 327 3.36 3.66 -11.89
CA HIS A 327 4.57 3.68 -12.72
C HIS A 327 5.78 3.07 -12.03
N TYR A 328 6.00 3.44 -10.77
CA TYR A 328 7.14 2.97 -10.02
C TYR A 328 7.01 1.47 -9.72
N MET A 329 5.82 1.01 -9.35
CA MET A 329 5.60 -0.42 -9.12
C MET A 329 5.75 -1.25 -10.39
N GLN A 330 5.18 -0.78 -11.51
CA GLN A 330 5.38 -1.42 -12.80
C GLN A 330 6.88 -1.55 -13.10
N PHE A 331 7.65 -0.48 -12.93
CA PHE A 331 9.09 -0.50 -13.16
C PHE A 331 9.84 -1.54 -12.30
N LEU A 332 9.47 -1.69 -11.02
CA LEU A 332 10.09 -2.68 -10.14
C LEU A 332 9.81 -4.12 -10.60
N PHE A 333 8.58 -4.42 -11.00
CA PHE A 333 8.24 -5.73 -11.56
C PHE A 333 8.98 -6.01 -12.87
N GLU A 334 9.10 -5.00 -13.73
CA GLU A 334 9.85 -5.11 -14.98
C GLU A 334 11.35 -5.35 -14.75
N GLN A 335 11.95 -4.71 -13.73
CA GLN A 335 13.34 -4.94 -13.35
C GLN A 335 13.56 -6.33 -12.75
N LYS A 336 12.66 -6.77 -11.86
CA LYS A 336 12.74 -8.11 -11.26
C LYS A 336 12.74 -9.18 -12.35
N PHE A 337 11.81 -9.08 -13.30
CA PHE A 337 11.74 -9.98 -14.44
C PHE A 337 13.01 -9.95 -15.31
N GLN A 338 13.58 -8.77 -15.56
CA GLN A 338 14.84 -8.67 -16.32
C GLN A 338 15.99 -9.36 -15.59
N LYS A 339 16.11 -9.20 -14.26
CA LYS A 339 17.16 -9.86 -13.46
C LYS A 339 17.00 -11.38 -13.48
N ASP A 340 15.78 -11.89 -13.30
CA ASP A 340 15.51 -13.33 -13.29
C ASP A 340 15.83 -13.99 -14.65
N LYS A 341 15.66 -13.24 -15.75
CA LYS A 341 16.03 -13.70 -17.10
C LYS A 341 17.53 -13.72 -17.35
N HIS A 342 18.31 -12.81 -16.76
CA HIS A 342 19.77 -12.73 -16.95
C HIS A 342 20.56 -13.54 -15.89
N GLY A 343 19.94 -13.90 -14.76
CA GLY A 343 20.55 -14.75 -13.73
C GLY A 343 20.40 -16.26 -13.97
N ASN A 344 19.58 -16.67 -14.95
CA ASN A 344 19.38 -18.06 -15.39
C ASN A 344 20.15 -18.42 -16.68
N THR A 345 21.13 -17.59 -17.05
CA THR A 345 22.16 -17.84 -18.07
C THR A 345 23.52 -17.70 -17.44
#